data_AF-A0A0K2T672-F1
#
_entry.id   AF-A0A0K2T672-F1
#
_cell.length_a   1.000
_cell.length_b   1.000
_cell.length_c   1.000
_cell.angle_alpha   90.00
_cell.angle_beta   90.00
_cell.angle_gamma   90.00
#
_symmetry.space_group_name_H-M   'P 1'
#
loop_
_entity.id
_entity.type
_entity.pdbx_description
1 polymer ?
#
loop_
_entity_poly.entity_id
_entity_poly.type
_entity_poly.pdbx_seq_one_letter_code
_entity_poly.pdbx_strand_id
1 'polypeptide(L)'
;TTSTTTTSTTTTTTTTTTTTTTTTTTTTTTTTTTTTTTTTTTTEESITTLSELTTSGRNKVSTVDPCADQFYSCPFLSAQCESSSTIKKRCPKTCNSCPGTCDDFIPSFICTMGQSYCNTYEYYRGTLCRNTCKSCA
;
A
#
# COMPACT_ATOMS: atom_id res chain seq x y z
N THR A 1 -77.76 29.05 -56.74
CA THR A 1 -76.64 29.81 -56.16
C THR A 1 -76.31 29.17 -54.83
N THR A 2 -75.16 28.51 -54.74
CA THR A 2 -74.77 27.72 -53.56
C THR A 2 -73.84 28.59 -52.71
N SER A 3 -74.26 28.91 -51.48
CA SER A 3 -73.49 29.74 -50.55
C SER A 3 -72.55 28.87 -49.73
N THR A 4 -71.25 29.09 -49.87
CA THR A 4 -70.19 28.39 -49.13
C THR A 4 -69.79 29.25 -47.93
N THR A 5 -69.98 28.72 -46.72
CA THR A 5 -69.60 29.40 -45.47
C THR A 5 -68.20 28.93 -45.05
N THR A 6 -67.25 29.87 -45.04
CA THR A 6 -65.87 29.61 -44.65
C THR A 6 -65.66 29.97 -43.18
N THR A 7 -65.40 28.97 -42.34
CA THR A 7 -65.11 29.15 -40.91
C THR A 7 -63.59 29.20 -40.71
N SER A 8 -63.07 30.38 -40.36
CA SER A 8 -61.66 30.56 -40.04
C SER A 8 -61.41 30.22 -38.57
N THR A 9 -60.50 29.28 -38.31
CA THR A 9 -60.09 28.87 -36.96
C THR A 9 -58.80 29.62 -36.57
N THR A 10 -58.84 30.34 -35.46
CA THR A 10 -57.68 31.07 -34.93
C THR A 10 -56.97 30.21 -33.89
N THR A 11 -55.71 29.87 -34.14
CA THR A 11 -54.89 29.07 -33.21
C THR A 11 -54.04 30.00 -32.34
N THR A 12 -54.33 30.04 -31.05
CA THR A 12 -53.55 30.81 -30.08
C THR A 12 -52.42 29.92 -29.54
N THR A 13 -51.17 30.38 -29.68
CA THR A 13 -50.00 29.66 -29.17
C THR A 13 -49.55 30.30 -27.87
N THR A 14 -49.51 29.53 -26.79
CA THR A 14 -49.06 29.99 -25.47
C THR A 14 -47.63 29.55 -25.23
N THR A 15 -46.72 30.51 -25.06
CA THR A 15 -45.31 30.24 -24.76
C THR A 15 -45.10 30.32 -23.25
N THR A 16 -44.64 29.23 -22.65
CA THR A 16 -44.31 29.18 -21.22
C THR A 16 -42.81 29.31 -21.04
N THR A 17 -42.37 30.35 -20.32
CA THR A 17 -40.97 30.58 -19.99
C THR A 17 -40.66 29.98 -18.63
N THR A 18 -39.74 29.02 -18.56
CA THR A 18 -39.30 28.41 -17.30
C THR A 18 -37.98 29.05 -16.86
N THR A 19 -37.97 29.63 -15.66
CA THR A 19 -36.77 30.22 -15.06
C THR A 19 -36.15 29.21 -14.09
N THR A 20 -34.88 28.83 -14.33
CA THR A 20 -34.14 27.90 -13.47
C THR A 20 -33.19 28.67 -12.56
N THR A 21 -33.40 28.60 -11.25
CA THR A 21 -32.54 29.22 -10.24
C THR A 21 -31.47 28.21 -9.82
N THR A 22 -30.19 28.56 -9.97
CA THR A 22 -29.06 27.72 -9.55
C THR A 22 -28.52 28.23 -8.23
N THR A 23 -28.54 27.38 -7.20
CA THR A 23 -28.02 27.72 -5.87
C THR A 23 -26.62 27.14 -5.71
N THR A 24 -25.62 28.01 -5.55
CA THR A 24 -24.22 27.60 -5.32
C THR A 24 -23.97 27.48 -3.82
N THR A 25 -23.56 26.29 -3.38
CA THR A 25 -23.18 26.04 -1.98
C THR A 25 -21.66 26.01 -1.87
N THR A 26 -21.09 26.89 -1.04
CA THR A 26 -19.65 26.95 -0.78
C THR A 26 -19.32 26.15 0.48
N THR A 27 -18.53 25.09 0.35
CA THR A 27 -18.09 24.26 1.48
C THR A 27 -16.69 24.66 1.89
N THR A 28 -16.53 25.20 3.09
CA THR A 28 -15.22 25.55 3.67
C THR A 28 -14.64 24.31 4.35
N THR A 29 -13.48 23.84 3.87
CA THR A 29 -12.78 22.69 4.46
C THR A 29 -11.65 23.19 5.35
N THR A 30 -11.74 22.96 6.65
CA THR A 30 -10.70 23.32 7.62
C THR A 30 -9.71 22.16 7.74
N THR A 31 -8.44 22.41 7.45
CA THR A 31 -7.38 21.39 7.55
C THR A 31 -6.65 21.55 8.86
N THR A 32 -6.65 20.52 9.70
CA THR A 32 -5.91 20.50 10.97
C THR A 32 -4.62 19.72 10.78
N THR A 33 -3.48 20.40 10.93
CA THR A 33 -2.15 19.79 10.84
C THR A 33 -1.68 19.39 12.24
N THR A 34 -1.50 18.09 12.46
CA THR A 34 -0.92 17.56 13.70
C THR A 34 0.56 17.29 13.49
N THR A 35 1.42 17.98 14.24
CA THR A 35 2.87 17.77 14.21
C THR A 35 3.26 16.79 15.32
N THR A 36 3.82 15.63 14.95
CA THR A 36 4.34 14.65 15.90
C THR A 36 5.86 14.75 15.96
N THR A 37 6.40 15.10 17.12
CA THR A 37 7.84 15.16 17.37
C THR A 37 8.28 13.82 17.97
N THR A 38 9.16 13.09 17.26
CA THR A 38 9.74 11.83 17.74
C THR A 38 11.13 12.10 18.30
N THR A 39 11.34 11.84 19.59
CA THR A 39 12.65 11.94 20.24
C THR A 39 13.34 10.59 20.16
N THR A 40 14.47 10.51 19.44
CA THR A 40 15.30 9.31 19.35
C THR A 40 16.36 9.35 20.46
N THR A 41 16.29 8.40 21.39
CA THR A 41 17.30 8.20 22.43
C THR A 41 18.34 7.21 21.89
N THR A 42 19.52 7.72 21.55
CA THR A 42 20.67 6.90 21.12
C THR A 42 21.41 6.42 22.35
N THR A 43 21.28 5.12 22.67
CA THR A 43 22.09 4.46 23.69
C THR A 43 23.45 4.10 23.07
N GLU A 44 24.49 4.79 23.49
CA GLU A 44 25.90 4.47 23.20
C GLU A 44 26.28 3.21 23.99
N GLU A 45 26.15 2.02 23.37
CA GLU A 45 26.81 0.82 23.89
C GLU A 45 28.25 0.77 23.40
N SER A 46 29.14 0.70 24.39
CA SER A 46 30.59 0.64 24.29
C SER A 46 31.05 -0.45 23.32
N ILE A 47 31.70 -0.03 22.24
CA ILE A 47 32.34 -0.90 21.24
C ILE A 47 33.60 -1.47 21.88
N THR A 48 33.47 -2.64 22.50
CA THR A 48 34.65 -3.40 22.96
C THR A 48 35.24 -4.14 21.76
N THR A 49 36.48 -3.79 21.48
CA THR A 49 37.32 -4.23 20.38
C THR A 49 37.52 -5.75 20.40
N LEU A 50 37.04 -6.46 19.37
CA LEU A 50 37.50 -7.82 19.06
C LEU A 50 38.05 -7.84 17.62
N SER A 51 39.32 -7.45 17.50
CA SER A 51 40.19 -8.01 16.48
C SER A 51 40.86 -9.25 17.06
N GLU A 52 41.12 -10.23 16.19
CA GLU A 52 41.84 -11.48 16.44
C GLU A 52 41.03 -12.65 17.00
N LEU A 53 40.37 -13.38 16.10
CA LEU A 53 40.72 -14.79 15.93
C LEU A 53 40.38 -15.25 14.51
N THR A 54 41.38 -15.16 13.64
CA THR A 54 41.44 -16.00 12.44
C THR A 54 41.71 -17.45 12.84
N THR A 55 41.28 -18.35 11.97
CA THR A 55 41.68 -19.77 11.85
C THR A 55 40.65 -20.78 12.36
N SER A 56 39.79 -21.22 11.42
CA SER A 56 39.49 -22.63 11.12
C SER A 56 38.02 -22.83 10.72
N GLY A 57 37.77 -22.85 9.40
CA GLY A 57 36.79 -23.75 8.79
C GLY A 57 35.30 -23.49 9.04
N ARG A 58 34.76 -22.38 8.52
CA ARG A 58 33.51 -22.34 7.72
C ARG A 58 33.20 -20.90 7.33
N ASN A 59 33.16 -20.63 6.03
CA ASN A 59 32.63 -19.38 5.46
C ASN A 59 31.18 -19.19 5.91
N LYS A 60 30.93 -18.52 7.03
CA LYS A 60 29.61 -18.01 7.35
C LYS A 60 29.43 -16.74 6.52
N VAL A 61 29.08 -16.95 5.25
CA VAL A 61 28.43 -15.93 4.42
C VAL A 61 27.35 -15.34 5.30
N SER A 62 27.50 -14.07 5.68
CA SER A 62 26.42 -13.31 6.30
C SER A 62 25.32 -13.31 5.26
N THR A 63 24.34 -14.21 5.41
CA THR A 63 23.21 -14.34 4.50
C THR A 63 22.34 -13.13 4.72
N VAL A 64 22.74 -12.01 4.10
CA VAL A 64 21.92 -10.81 3.97
C VAL A 64 20.62 -11.29 3.34
N ASP A 65 19.53 -11.19 4.10
CA ASP A 65 18.20 -11.55 3.61
C ASP A 65 17.97 -10.81 2.29
N PRO A 66 17.87 -11.52 1.16
CA PRO A 66 17.73 -10.90 -0.15
C PRO A 66 16.40 -10.16 -0.30
N CYS A 67 15.46 -10.38 0.62
CA CYS A 67 14.15 -9.76 0.69
C CYS A 67 14.06 -8.66 1.76
N ALA A 68 15.15 -8.31 2.45
CA ALA A 68 15.11 -7.20 3.42
C ALA A 68 15.04 -5.84 2.72
N ASP A 69 14.22 -4.95 3.27
CA ASP A 69 14.21 -3.54 2.89
C ASP A 69 15.54 -2.88 3.27
N GLN A 70 16.16 -2.19 2.32
CA GLN A 70 17.46 -1.54 2.50
C GLN A 70 17.34 -0.20 3.24
N PHE A 71 16.13 0.35 3.36
CA PHE A 71 15.90 1.64 3.99
C PHE A 71 14.74 1.61 4.98
N TYR A 72 14.90 2.34 6.08
CA TYR A 72 13.83 2.54 7.07
C TYR A 72 12.62 3.29 6.51
N SER A 73 12.81 4.07 5.45
CA SER A 73 11.73 4.82 4.79
C SER A 73 10.86 3.99 3.86
N CYS A 74 11.21 2.72 3.61
CA CYS A 74 10.48 1.85 2.70
C CYS A 74 8.95 1.79 2.96
N PRO A 75 8.44 1.70 4.21
CA PRO A 75 6.99 1.70 4.48
C PRO A 75 6.23 2.90 3.91
N PHE A 76 6.87 4.07 3.84
CA PHE A 76 6.27 5.30 3.30
C PHE A 76 6.34 5.38 1.77
N LEU A 77 7.10 4.47 1.14
CA LEU A 77 7.35 4.42 -0.29
C LEU A 77 6.54 3.32 -1.00
N SER A 78 5.67 2.61 -0.29
CA SER A 78 4.80 1.55 -0.82
C SER A 78 3.98 1.97 -2.03
N ALA A 79 3.43 3.19 -2.01
CA ALA A 79 2.68 3.76 -3.13
C ALA A 79 3.52 3.96 -4.42
N GLN A 80 4.84 4.03 -4.29
CA GLN A 80 5.76 4.24 -5.40
C GLN A 80 6.37 2.94 -5.93
N CYS A 81 5.99 1.79 -5.38
CA CYS A 81 6.45 0.50 -5.86
C CYS A 81 6.08 0.26 -7.32
N GLU A 82 4.89 0.68 -7.76
CA GLU A 82 4.49 0.52 -9.17
C GLU A 82 5.19 1.50 -10.12
N SER A 83 5.50 2.70 -9.65
CA SER A 83 6.11 3.75 -10.47
C SER A 83 7.64 3.71 -10.49
N SER A 84 8.28 3.07 -9.49
CA SER A 84 9.74 3.10 -9.33
C SER A 84 10.33 1.71 -9.17
N SER A 85 11.05 1.27 -10.22
CA SER A 85 11.85 0.04 -10.18
C SER A 85 13.00 0.11 -9.17
N THR A 86 13.47 1.32 -8.83
CA THR A 86 14.47 1.53 -7.77
C THR A 86 13.89 1.23 -6.39
N ILE A 87 12.64 1.63 -6.13
CA ILE A 87 11.97 1.36 -4.86
C ILE A 87 11.64 -0.14 -4.77
N LYS A 88 11.19 -0.78 -5.86
CA LYS A 88 11.08 -2.26 -5.92
C LYS A 88 12.39 -2.98 -5.56
N LYS A 89 13.53 -2.52 -6.11
CA LYS A 89 14.85 -3.14 -5.82
C LYS A 89 15.37 -2.89 -4.40
N ARG A 90 15.10 -1.72 -3.83
CA ARG A 90 15.64 -1.32 -2.52
C ARG A 90 14.69 -1.57 -1.37
N CYS A 91 13.41 -1.70 -1.65
CA CYS A 91 12.36 -2.02 -0.70
C CYS A 91 11.60 -3.27 -1.14
N PRO A 92 12.28 -4.40 -1.36
CA PRO A 92 11.66 -5.58 -1.95
C PRO A 92 10.57 -6.17 -1.04
N LYS A 93 10.68 -6.03 0.29
CA LYS A 93 9.66 -6.46 1.25
C LYS A 93 8.43 -5.56 1.19
N THR A 94 8.64 -4.24 1.23
CA THR A 94 7.54 -3.27 1.19
C THR A 94 6.84 -3.29 -0.17
N CYS A 95 7.58 -3.49 -1.26
CA CYS A 95 7.03 -3.57 -2.60
C CYS A 95 6.57 -4.95 -3.02
N ASN A 96 6.62 -5.93 -2.11
CA ASN A 96 6.30 -7.33 -2.37
C ASN A 96 6.95 -7.87 -3.66
N SER A 97 8.19 -7.46 -3.91
CA SER A 97 8.89 -7.67 -5.19
C SER A 97 10.13 -8.54 -5.06
N CYS A 98 10.28 -9.23 -3.92
CA CYS A 98 11.38 -10.15 -3.66
C CYS A 98 11.45 -11.25 -4.74
N PRO A 99 12.49 -11.25 -5.58
CA PRO A 99 12.61 -12.21 -6.67
C PRO A 99 13.26 -13.49 -6.13
N GLY A 100 12.44 -14.45 -5.70
CA GLY A 100 12.89 -15.78 -5.28
C GLY A 100 13.61 -15.75 -3.92
N THR A 101 12.98 -16.13 -2.82
CA THR A 101 12.17 -17.32 -2.64
C THR A 101 11.03 -16.96 -1.70
N CYS A 102 9.84 -17.48 -1.99
CA CYS A 102 8.86 -17.60 -0.93
C CYS A 102 9.43 -18.68 0.00
N ASP A 103 10.34 -18.33 0.88
CA ASP A 103 10.88 -19.23 1.89
C ASP A 103 10.34 -18.80 3.25
N ASP A 104 10.15 -19.79 4.09
CA ASP A 104 9.81 -19.54 5.47
C ASP A 104 11.04 -18.98 6.20
N PHE A 105 10.85 -17.93 6.99
CA PHE A 105 11.91 -17.32 7.81
C PHE A 105 12.35 -18.25 8.94
N ILE A 106 11.46 -19.14 9.36
CA ILE A 106 11.71 -20.16 10.39
C ILE A 106 11.67 -21.57 9.76
N PRO A 107 12.26 -22.58 10.41
CA PRO A 107 12.25 -23.94 9.90
C PRO A 107 10.85 -24.43 9.56
N SER A 108 10.71 -25.09 8.41
CA SER A 108 9.43 -25.53 7.85
C SER A 108 8.60 -26.39 8.81
N PHE A 109 9.24 -27.12 9.72
CA PHE A 109 8.54 -27.93 10.73
C PHE A 109 7.70 -27.06 11.69
N ILE A 110 8.20 -25.87 12.06
CA ILE A 110 7.47 -24.94 12.92
C ILE A 110 6.28 -24.37 12.16
N CYS A 111 6.49 -24.00 10.89
CA CYS A 111 5.44 -23.52 10.00
C CYS A 111 4.35 -24.56 9.73
N THR A 112 4.74 -25.83 9.62
CA THR A 112 3.80 -26.94 9.43
C THR A 112 2.96 -27.20 10.67
N MET A 113 3.56 -27.12 11.87
CA MET A 113 2.79 -27.24 13.12
C MET A 113 1.82 -26.07 13.33
N GLY A 114 2.18 -24.88 12.85
CA GLY A 114 1.37 -23.67 12.97
C GLY A 114 0.51 -23.36 11.74
N GLN A 115 0.19 -24.34 10.90
CA GLN A 115 -0.53 -24.08 9.64
C GLN A 115 -1.92 -23.43 9.86
N SER A 116 -2.57 -23.72 11.00
CA SER A 116 -3.83 -23.07 11.40
C SER A 116 -3.67 -21.56 11.64
N TYR A 117 -2.47 -21.10 12.00
CA TYR A 117 -2.17 -19.69 12.24
C TYR A 117 -2.01 -18.88 10.97
N CYS A 118 -1.87 -19.52 9.80
CA CYS A 118 -1.80 -18.82 8.52
C CYS A 118 -3.03 -17.95 8.24
N ASN A 119 -4.21 -18.32 8.76
CA ASN A 119 -5.45 -17.56 8.55
C ASN A 119 -5.77 -16.60 9.70
N THR A 120 -5.26 -16.88 10.90
CA THR A 120 -5.59 -16.13 12.12
C THR A 120 -4.58 -15.02 12.40
N TYR A 121 -3.30 -15.23 12.08
CA TYR A 121 -2.22 -14.32 12.44
C TYR A 121 -1.48 -13.83 11.19
N GLU A 122 -1.76 -12.60 10.79
CA GLU A 122 -1.10 -11.95 9.65
C GLU A 122 0.41 -11.90 9.81
N TYR A 123 0.92 -11.72 11.04
CA TYR A 123 2.36 -11.76 11.31
C TYR A 123 2.97 -13.12 10.96
N TYR A 124 2.29 -14.21 11.30
CA TYR A 124 2.73 -15.57 11.04
C TYR A 124 2.76 -15.86 9.54
N ARG A 125 1.65 -15.54 8.85
CA ARG A 125 1.50 -15.69 7.40
C ARG A 125 2.46 -14.80 6.62
N GLY A 126 2.61 -13.53 7.00
CA GLY A 126 3.31 -12.52 6.21
C GLY A 126 4.78 -12.31 6.57
N THR A 127 5.31 -12.94 7.61
CA THR A 127 6.70 -12.75 8.06
C THR A 127 7.42 -14.05 8.34
N LEU A 128 6.79 -14.98 9.07
CA LEU A 128 7.47 -16.18 9.55
C LEU A 128 7.37 -17.35 8.58
N CYS A 129 6.18 -17.60 8.05
CA CYS A 129 5.85 -18.81 7.31
C CYS A 129 5.24 -18.48 5.95
N ARG A 130 5.88 -17.56 5.22
CA ARG A 130 5.36 -17.03 3.95
C ARG A 130 5.12 -18.11 2.90
N ASN A 131 6.03 -19.08 2.79
CA ASN A 131 5.92 -20.20 1.86
C ASN A 131 4.83 -21.16 2.27
N THR A 132 4.91 -21.63 3.51
CA THR A 132 3.97 -22.61 4.04
C THR A 132 2.54 -22.07 4.06
N CYS A 133 2.37 -20.77 4.32
CA CYS A 133 1.09 -20.09 4.31
C CYS A 133 0.67 -19.56 2.93
N LYS A 134 1.45 -19.83 1.86
CA LYS A 134 1.20 -19.37 0.49
C LYS A 134 0.90 -17.87 0.39
N SER A 135 1.61 -17.07 1.18
CA SER A 135 1.38 -15.63 1.26
C SER A 135 2.14 -14.84 0.20
N CYS A 136 2.99 -15.49 -0.58
CA CYS A 136 3.70 -14.86 -1.69
C CYS A 136 2.85 -15.01 -2.95
N ALA A 137 2.20 -13.92 -3.34
CA ALA A 137 1.56 -13.73 -4.63
C ALA A 137 2.26 -12.60 -5.38
#